data_AF-A0A356CM16-F1
#
_entry.id   AF-A0A356CM16-F1
#
_cell.length_a   1.000
_cell.length_b   1.000
_cell.length_c   1.000
_cell.angle_alpha   90.00
_cell.angle_beta   90.00
_cell.angle_gamma   90.00
#
_symmetry.space_group_name_H-M   'P 1'
#
loop_
_entity.id
_entity.type
_entity.pdbx_description
1 polymer ?
#
loop_
_entity_poly.entity_id
_entity_poly.type
_entity_poly.pdbx_seq_one_letter_code
_entity_poly.pdbx_strand_id
1 'polypeptide(L)' 'MRMNTLSPAPGRIKEGKRVGRGIGSGLGKTAGRGHKGQKSRNGGS' A
#
# COMPACT_ATOMS: atom_id res chain seq x y z
N MET A 1 31.59 -0.78 -15.11
CA MET A 1 30.39 -0.64 -14.25
C MET A 1 30.31 0.82 -13.79
N ARG A 2 29.20 1.51 -14.04
CA ARG A 2 28.98 2.92 -13.65
C ARG A 2 27.84 2.97 -12.65
N MET A 3 27.82 3.99 -11.78
CA MET A 3 26.78 4.09 -10.74
C MET A 3 25.36 4.21 -11.30
N ASN A 4 25.20 4.81 -12.48
CA ASN A 4 23.91 5.02 -13.15
C ASN A 4 23.42 3.82 -13.97
N THR A 5 24.14 2.70 -13.99
CA THR A 5 23.76 1.49 -14.73
C THR A 5 23.39 0.33 -13.81
N LEU A 6 23.22 0.59 -12.51
CA LEU A 6 22.88 -0.42 -11.52
C LEU A 6 21.37 -0.62 -11.47
N SER A 7 20.90 -1.85 -11.68
CA SER A 7 19.52 -2.24 -11.49
C SER A 7 19.44 -3.45 -10.56
N PRO A 8 18.45 -3.50 -9.63
CA PRO A 8 18.26 -4.68 -8.80
C PRO A 8 17.77 -5.87 -9.63
N ALA A 9 17.87 -7.08 -9.07
CA ALA A 9 17.24 -8.25 -9.66
C ALA A 9 15.71 -8.05 -9.80
N PRO A 10 15.06 -8.60 -10.83
CA PRO A 10 13.61 -8.51 -11.03
C PRO A 10 12.84 -8.94 -9.78
N GLY A 11 11.83 -8.15 -9.39
CA GLY A 11 10.98 -8.43 -8.23
C GLY A 11 11.60 -8.15 -6.86
N ARG A 12 12.89 -7.75 -6.78
CA ARG A 12 13.55 -7.42 -5.50
C ARG A 12 12.93 -6.20 -4.81
N ILE A 13 12.40 -5.25 -5.58
CA ILE A 13 11.71 -4.07 -5.04
C ILE A 13 10.21 -4.23 -5.30
N LYS A 14 9.41 -4.21 -4.22
CA LYS A 14 7.95 -4.15 -4.27
C LYS A 14 7.49 -2.78 -3.80
N GLU A 15 6.51 -2.21 -4.48
CA GLU A 15 5.93 -0.95 -4.08
C GLU A 15 5.07 -1.10 -2.82
N GLY A 16 5.15 -0.10 -1.94
CA GLY A 16 4.31 -0.05 -0.74
C GLY A 16 2.84 0.18 -1.08
N LYS A 17 1.95 -0.48 -0.34
CA LYS A 17 0.50 -0.29 -0.50
C LYS A 17 0.09 1.11 -0.05
N ARG A 18 -0.41 1.93 -0.98
CA ARG A 18 -0.90 3.30 -0.71
C ARG A 18 -2.41 3.32 -0.54
N VAL A 19 -2.88 3.10 0.69
CA VAL A 19 -4.32 3.07 1.00
C VAL A 19 -4.97 4.46 0.97
N GLY A 20 -6.28 4.52 0.73
CA GLY A 20 -7.03 5.79 0.72
C GLY A 20 -6.67 6.72 -0.44
N ARG A 21 -6.42 6.17 -1.64
CA ARG A 21 -6.04 6.93 -2.86
C ARG A 21 -7.02 6.68 -4.02
N GLY A 22 -8.32 6.85 -3.75
CA GLY A 22 -9.38 6.76 -4.76
C GLY A 22 -9.79 5.33 -5.13
N ILE A 23 -10.85 5.21 -5.94
CA ILE A 23 -11.47 3.92 -6.29
C ILE A 23 -10.53 3.06 -7.14
N GLY A 24 -9.82 3.67 -8.11
CA GLY A 24 -8.87 2.95 -8.97
C GLY A 24 -7.73 2.25 -8.22
N SER A 25 -7.43 2.67 -6.98
CA SER A 25 -6.44 1.98 -6.13
C SER A 25 -6.95 0.65 -5.54
N GLY A 26 -8.25 0.35 -5.62
CA GLY A 26 -8.91 -0.77 -4.92
C GLY A 26 -8.97 -0.62 -3.39
N LEU A 27 -8.35 0.42 -2.84
CA LEU A 27 -8.17 0.63 -1.40
C LEU A 27 -8.64 2.01 -0.96
N GLY A 28 -9.50 2.64 -1.77
CA GLY A 28 -9.96 4.02 -1.56
C GLY A 28 -10.84 4.17 -0.34
N LYS A 29 -12.06 3.63 -0.37
CA LYS A 29 -13.12 3.96 0.59
C LYS A 29 -12.77 3.61 2.04
N THR A 30 -12.52 2.34 2.32
CA THR A 30 -12.33 1.83 3.68
C THR A 30 -10.88 1.55 4.02
N ALA A 31 -9.95 1.84 3.11
CA ALA A 31 -8.54 1.45 3.23
C ALA A 31 -8.33 -0.06 3.50
N GLY A 32 -9.32 -0.91 3.13
CA GLY A 32 -9.31 -2.34 3.43
C GLY A 32 -9.76 -2.71 4.85
N ARG A 33 -10.21 -1.76 5.67
CA ARG A 33 -10.67 -2.01 7.05
C ARG A 33 -12.14 -2.44 7.18
N GLY A 34 -12.88 -2.52 6.07
CA GLY A 34 -14.31 -2.86 6.09
C GLY A 34 -15.21 -1.74 6.64
N HIS A 35 -16.40 -2.10 7.10
CA HIS A 35 -17.42 -1.16 7.60
C HIS A 35 -17.65 -1.30 9.11
N LYS A 36 -17.48 -0.20 9.85
CA LYS A 36 -17.73 -0.12 11.31
C LYS A 36 -16.89 -1.15 12.10
N GLY A 37 -17.25 -1.39 13.36
CA GLY A 37 -16.52 -2.27 14.28
C GLY A 37 -15.29 -1.61 14.90
N GLN A 38 -14.82 -2.17 16.01
CA GLN A 38 -13.67 -1.67 16.78
C GLN A 38 -12.41 -1.57 15.90
N LYS A 39 -12.10 -2.62 15.13
CA LYS A 39 -10.92 -2.70 14.24
C LYS A 39 -10.90 -1.71 13.08
N SER A 40 -12.02 -1.06 12.78
CA SER A 40 -12.06 0.01 11.77
C SER A 40 -11.65 1.37 12.32
N ARG A 41 -11.67 1.53 13.64
CA ARG A 41 -11.40 2.81 14.33
C ARG A 41 -9.91 2.97 14.56
N ASN A 42 -9.48 4.22 14.71
CA ASN A 42 -8.09 4.51 15.04
C ASN A 42 -7.74 3.92 16.42
N GLY A 43 -6.66 3.16 16.51
CA GLY A 43 -6.24 2.49 17.75
C GLY A 43 -7.12 1.32 18.20
N GLY A 44 -8.12 0.93 17.42
CA GLY A 44 -8.98 -0.22 17.74
C GLY A 44 -8.29 -1.54 17.41
N SER A 45 -7.93 -2.31 18.44
CA SER A 45 -7.47 -3.70 18.33
C SER A 45 -8.62 -4.69 18.39
#